data_AF-A0A813FIW2-F1
#
_entry.id   AF-A0A813FIW2-F1
#
_cell.length_a   1.000
_cell.length_b   1.000
_cell.length_c   1.000
_cell.angle_alpha   90.00
_cell.angle_beta   90.00
_cell.angle_gamma   90.00
#
_symmetry.space_group_name_H-M   'P 1'
#
loop_
_entity.id
_entity.type
_entity.pdbx_description
1 polymer ?
#
loop_
_entity_poly.entity_id
_entity_poly.type
_entity_poly.pdbx_seq_one_letter_code
_entity_poly.pdbx_strand_id
1 'polypeptide(L)'
;MCWLLPELIKFGAIEPKYAEECKDEVTPGTSTFDVELMNKEGLSLPDGNPCKKIAGKWAVSEEPPQHTGFSRGNSQSHGPPIVTHEGEGSAWSTHGYDGSDTEWGAGTTYDSTIGCSGREISRDMKAADWAHAHDTVDGVMDITHALYTLPCALAPDGEFAPMGFGLSFSSGDICESILDRVLTGAKFINSQVSIENSLQWAKDDTADCNSLQNFYARTFCDLHCLRDTVKTGDTAILKSLEGAVDVMGKNTDALLEHYSANLQDSIDGLKETTGSSLLEDAQTMRKKMDGMFLEMSQMLSTEVMRSSRSTASRALDHFSALFDDSQGFQGGNASTLMPLLFQETENLHSVISLASSDRPSSAAQVASRSASLLGEMQKTFKARVHVIGVYHTLAQDAKASQSSLTTMARQAVTSADVLDEVRHESTLSFLLDLDRTWWALREHLDSYIEKTGEQTKAYKSSFMLLDSYTAAFFDVCCCCWCCYYCCCFIVVV
;
A
#
# COMPACT_ATOMS: atom_id res chain seq x y z
N MET A 1 -54.56 -27.24 35.15
CA MET A 1 -54.60 -26.29 34.02
C MET A 1 -53.22 -26.27 33.40
N CYS A 2 -53.10 -26.35 32.07
CA CYS A 2 -51.83 -26.04 31.42
C CYS A 2 -51.77 -24.54 31.26
N TRP A 3 -50.83 -23.88 31.94
CA TRP A 3 -50.63 -22.45 31.81
C TRP A 3 -49.86 -22.17 30.52
N LEU A 4 -50.38 -21.26 29.69
CA LEU A 4 -49.70 -20.81 28.49
C LEU A 4 -48.59 -19.83 28.92
N LEU A 5 -47.34 -20.16 28.58
CA LEU A 5 -46.22 -19.23 28.74
C LEU A 5 -46.45 -17.99 27.85
N PRO A 6 -46.01 -16.79 28.27
CA PRO A 6 -46.05 -15.60 27.43
C PRO A 6 -45.17 -15.78 26.19
N GLU A 7 -45.60 -15.20 25.06
CA GLU A 7 -44.83 -15.23 23.81
C GLU A 7 -43.63 -14.28 23.93
N LEU A 8 -42.42 -14.84 23.88
CA LEU A 8 -41.17 -14.08 24.02
C LEU A 8 -40.80 -13.37 22.72
N ILE A 9 -40.34 -12.12 22.83
CA ILE A 9 -39.88 -11.33 21.69
C ILE A 9 -38.53 -11.89 21.22
N LYS A 10 -38.39 -12.13 19.91
CA LYS A 10 -37.14 -12.58 19.28
C LYS A 10 -36.33 -11.40 18.77
N PHE A 11 -35.03 -11.42 19.05
CA PHE A 11 -34.07 -10.44 18.54
C PHE A 11 -33.48 -10.87 17.19
N GLY A 12 -33.19 -9.91 16.31
CA GLY A 12 -32.52 -10.12 15.03
C GLY A 12 -31.40 -9.09 14.84
N ALA A 13 -30.20 -9.56 14.47
CA ALA A 13 -29.03 -8.70 14.32
C ALA A 13 -29.24 -7.64 13.22
N ILE A 14 -28.74 -6.42 13.47
CA ILE A 14 -28.83 -5.32 12.51
C ILE A 14 -27.70 -5.45 11.50
N GLU A 15 -28.04 -5.59 10.22
CA GLU A 15 -27.05 -5.62 9.14
C GLU A 15 -26.36 -4.25 8.97
N PRO A 16 -25.02 -4.20 8.92
CA PRO A 16 -24.28 -2.97 8.69
C PRO A 16 -24.47 -2.46 7.25
N LYS A 17 -24.71 -1.16 7.09
CA LYS A 17 -24.84 -0.50 5.79
C LYS A 17 -23.54 0.20 5.42
N TYR A 18 -22.64 -0.52 4.75
CA TYR A 18 -21.37 0.03 4.27
C TYR A 18 -21.57 1.07 3.17
N ALA A 19 -20.57 1.93 2.99
CA ALA A 19 -20.50 2.83 1.84
C ALA A 19 -20.52 2.06 0.50
N GLU A 20 -21.12 2.63 -0.54
CA GLU A 20 -21.32 1.95 -1.84
C GLU A 20 -19.98 1.54 -2.48
N GLU A 21 -18.95 2.38 -2.35
CA GLU A 21 -17.59 2.13 -2.83
C GLU A 21 -16.79 1.12 -1.99
N CYS A 22 -17.39 0.60 -0.91
CA CYS A 22 -16.77 -0.32 0.05
C CYS A 22 -17.52 -1.64 0.20
N LYS A 23 -18.46 -1.93 -0.71
CA LYS A 23 -19.15 -3.23 -0.78
C LYS A 23 -18.24 -4.30 -1.39
N ASP A 24 -18.62 -5.56 -1.20
CA ASP A 24 -17.84 -6.68 -1.71
C ASP A 24 -17.79 -6.68 -3.24
N GLU A 25 -18.87 -6.28 -3.92
CA GLU A 25 -18.95 -6.24 -5.39
C GLU A 25 -17.99 -5.24 -6.05
N VAL A 26 -17.51 -4.24 -5.31
CA VAL A 26 -16.55 -3.23 -5.79
C VAL A 26 -15.15 -3.39 -5.21
N THR A 27 -14.93 -4.42 -4.39
CA THR A 27 -13.66 -4.64 -3.68
C THR A 27 -12.88 -5.82 -4.29
N PRO A 28 -11.79 -5.58 -5.06
CA PRO A 28 -10.91 -6.63 -5.56
C PRO A 28 -10.48 -7.66 -4.51
N GLY A 29 -10.59 -8.93 -4.89
CA GLY A 29 -10.24 -10.09 -4.04
C GLY A 29 -11.43 -10.73 -3.32
N THR A 30 -12.64 -10.16 -3.42
CA THR A 30 -13.88 -10.85 -3.05
C THR A 30 -14.34 -11.78 -4.19
N SER A 31 -15.24 -12.72 -3.89
CA SER A 31 -15.83 -13.62 -4.89
C SER A 31 -16.91 -12.98 -5.77
N THR A 32 -17.38 -11.78 -5.41
CA THR A 32 -18.43 -11.04 -6.11
C THR A 32 -17.91 -9.79 -6.82
N PHE A 33 -16.59 -9.57 -6.81
CA PHE A 33 -15.96 -8.39 -7.40
C PHE A 33 -16.25 -8.23 -8.90
N ASP A 34 -16.68 -7.03 -9.27
CA ASP A 34 -16.91 -6.57 -10.63
C ASP A 34 -16.12 -5.25 -10.87
N VAL A 35 -15.23 -5.28 -11.87
CA VAL A 35 -14.39 -4.14 -12.23
C VAL A 35 -15.16 -3.00 -12.92
N GLU A 36 -16.23 -3.31 -13.66
CA GLU A 36 -17.10 -2.30 -14.27
C GLU A 36 -17.89 -1.58 -13.20
N LEU A 37 -18.41 -2.31 -12.21
CA LEU A 37 -19.11 -1.72 -11.06
C LEU A 37 -18.17 -0.86 -10.21
N MET A 38 -16.96 -1.34 -9.90
CA MET A 38 -15.95 -0.55 -9.17
C MET A 38 -15.63 0.76 -9.90
N ASN A 39 -15.46 0.71 -11.23
CA ASN A 39 -15.20 1.91 -12.03
C ASN A 39 -16.41 2.86 -12.06
N LYS A 40 -17.62 2.33 -12.23
CA LYS A 40 -18.88 3.10 -12.23
C LYS A 40 -19.12 3.83 -10.92
N GLU A 41 -19.08 3.11 -9.80
CA GLU A 41 -19.32 3.70 -8.47
C GLU A 41 -18.18 4.66 -8.13
N GLY A 42 -16.92 4.26 -8.32
CA GLY A 42 -15.75 5.08 -7.99
C GLY A 42 -15.66 6.39 -8.78
N LEU A 43 -16.01 6.41 -10.07
CA LEU A 43 -16.04 7.64 -10.87
C LEU A 43 -17.17 8.60 -10.44
N SER A 44 -18.23 8.10 -9.81
CA SER A 44 -19.33 8.93 -9.28
C SER A 44 -18.98 9.66 -7.97
N LEU A 45 -17.87 9.28 -7.32
CA LEU A 45 -17.45 9.83 -6.03
C LEU A 45 -16.94 11.28 -6.15
N PRO A 46 -17.03 12.07 -5.05
CA PRO A 46 -16.42 13.39 -4.96
C PRO A 46 -14.88 13.31 -4.92
N ASP A 47 -14.20 14.36 -5.37
CA ASP A 47 -12.73 14.41 -5.57
C ASP A 47 -11.91 14.20 -4.28
N GLY A 48 -12.54 14.42 -3.11
CA GLY A 48 -11.96 14.14 -1.80
C GLY A 48 -11.99 12.66 -1.37
N ASN A 49 -12.67 11.78 -2.12
CA ASN A 49 -12.71 10.35 -1.80
C ASN A 49 -11.52 9.62 -2.44
N PRO A 50 -10.66 8.91 -1.67
CA PRO A 50 -9.52 8.21 -2.23
C PRO A 50 -9.91 7.10 -3.22
N CYS A 51 -11.11 6.52 -3.09
CA CYS A 51 -11.59 5.47 -4.00
C CYS A 51 -11.93 6.00 -5.41
N LYS A 52 -12.06 7.32 -5.60
CA LYS A 52 -12.17 7.89 -6.95
C LYS A 52 -10.90 7.64 -7.78
N LYS A 53 -9.74 7.66 -7.14
CA LYS A 53 -8.43 7.55 -7.80
C LYS A 53 -8.08 6.13 -8.27
N ILE A 54 -8.85 5.13 -7.85
CA ILE A 54 -8.69 3.73 -8.29
C ILE A 54 -9.70 3.32 -9.37
N ALA A 55 -10.68 4.17 -9.65
CA ALA A 55 -11.63 3.99 -10.73
C ALA A 55 -11.13 4.72 -11.96
N GLY A 56 -11.44 4.22 -13.15
CA GLY A 56 -11.07 4.88 -14.41
C GLY A 56 -11.93 4.42 -15.57
N LYS A 57 -11.77 5.11 -16.70
CA LYS A 57 -12.45 4.81 -17.95
C LYS A 57 -11.59 5.27 -19.13
N TRP A 58 -11.62 4.48 -20.19
CA TRP A 58 -11.07 4.87 -21.48
C TRP A 58 -12.15 5.56 -22.34
N ALA A 59 -11.82 6.72 -22.90
CA ALA A 59 -12.58 7.31 -24.00
C ALA A 59 -12.12 6.67 -25.30
N VAL A 60 -13.05 6.02 -26.00
CA VAL A 60 -12.85 5.68 -27.41
C VAL A 60 -13.38 6.87 -28.22
N SER A 61 -12.47 7.67 -28.77
CA SER A 61 -12.87 8.73 -29.72
C SER A 61 -13.27 8.08 -31.03
N GLU A 62 -14.57 8.05 -31.34
CA GLU A 62 -15.05 7.64 -32.66
C GLU A 62 -14.66 8.66 -33.75
N GLU A 63 -14.44 9.93 -33.37
CA GLU A 63 -13.96 10.94 -34.31
C GLU A 63 -12.47 10.72 -34.62
N PRO A 64 -12.08 10.60 -35.91
CA PRO A 64 -10.69 10.57 -36.29
C PRO A 64 -10.03 11.90 -35.93
N PRO A 65 -8.77 11.91 -35.47
CA PRO A 65 -8.09 13.14 -35.04
C PRO A 65 -8.10 14.16 -36.17
N GLN A 66 -8.69 15.33 -35.92
CA GLN A 66 -8.46 16.50 -36.76
C GLN A 66 -7.02 16.96 -36.55
N HIS A 67 -6.09 16.37 -37.31
CA HIS A 67 -4.68 16.75 -37.34
C HIS A 67 -4.53 18.19 -37.82
N THR A 68 -4.57 19.14 -36.89
CA THR A 68 -4.30 20.57 -37.13
C THR A 68 -2.80 20.89 -37.25
N GLY A 69 -1.93 19.87 -37.15
CA GLY A 69 -0.48 19.96 -37.27
C GLY A 69 0.06 19.35 -38.58
N PHE A 70 1.00 20.07 -39.21
CA PHE A 70 1.55 19.82 -40.55
C PHE A 70 2.54 18.63 -40.60
N SER A 71 2.07 17.39 -40.43
CA SER A 71 2.90 16.19 -40.61
C SER A 71 3.15 15.88 -42.08
N ARG A 72 4.31 16.29 -42.61
CA ARG A 72 4.82 15.88 -43.93
C ARG A 72 5.28 14.41 -43.90
N GLY A 73 4.38 13.49 -44.26
CA GLY A 73 4.73 12.07 -44.45
C GLY A 73 3.56 11.29 -45.02
N ASN A 74 3.65 10.89 -46.30
CA ASN A 74 2.52 10.32 -47.03
C ASN A 74 2.39 8.81 -46.80
N SER A 75 1.82 8.40 -45.66
CA SER A 75 1.46 7.01 -45.35
C SER A 75 0.05 6.93 -44.77
N GLN A 76 -0.94 6.63 -45.60
CA GLN A 76 -2.32 6.35 -45.18
C GLN A 76 -2.47 4.92 -44.62
N SER A 77 -1.64 4.57 -43.64
CA SER A 77 -1.93 3.43 -42.76
C SER A 77 -3.17 3.76 -41.93
N HIS A 78 -4.20 2.91 -41.99
CA HIS A 78 -5.32 2.99 -41.05
C HIS A 78 -4.78 2.66 -39.66
N GLY A 79 -4.47 3.69 -38.87
CA GLY A 79 -4.02 3.53 -37.49
C GLY A 79 -5.14 2.95 -36.62
N PRO A 80 -4.80 2.30 -35.50
CA PRO A 80 -5.79 1.92 -34.50
C PRO A 80 -6.57 3.15 -33.98
N PRO A 81 -7.81 2.97 -33.49
CA PRO A 81 -8.58 4.07 -32.92
C PRO A 81 -7.81 4.75 -31.80
N ILE A 82 -7.89 6.08 -31.72
CA ILE A 82 -7.24 6.82 -30.64
C ILE A 82 -8.06 6.64 -29.37
N VAL A 83 -7.49 5.88 -28.44
CA VAL A 83 -8.00 5.72 -27.09
C VAL A 83 -7.36 6.81 -26.22
N THR A 84 -8.17 7.74 -25.70
CA THR A 84 -7.71 8.77 -24.76
C THR A 84 -8.19 8.46 -23.35
N HIS A 85 -7.41 8.86 -22.35
CA HIS A 85 -7.81 8.76 -20.96
C HIS A 85 -8.89 9.80 -20.65
N GLU A 86 -10.00 9.39 -20.02
CA GLU A 86 -11.14 10.26 -19.72
C GLU A 86 -11.23 10.55 -18.21
N GLY A 87 -10.97 11.80 -17.83
CA GLY A 87 -11.15 12.31 -16.45
C GLY A 87 -9.96 12.10 -15.51
N GLU A 88 -10.21 12.16 -14.20
CA GLU A 88 -9.17 12.07 -13.14
C GLU A 88 -8.91 10.64 -12.63
N GLY A 89 -9.43 9.63 -13.33
CA GLY A 89 -9.35 8.24 -12.90
C GLY A 89 -7.99 7.57 -13.16
N SER A 90 -7.84 6.32 -12.71
CA SER A 90 -6.73 5.45 -13.09
C SER A 90 -7.12 4.54 -14.25
N ALA A 91 -6.49 4.71 -15.42
CA ALA A 91 -6.54 3.72 -16.49
C ALA A 91 -5.11 3.47 -16.99
N TRP A 92 -4.85 2.28 -17.52
CA TRP A 92 -3.51 1.81 -17.87
C TRP A 92 -3.51 1.03 -19.19
N SER A 93 -2.39 1.05 -19.91
CA SER A 93 -2.23 0.33 -21.17
C SER A 93 -0.91 -0.44 -21.19
N THR A 94 -0.91 -1.70 -21.63
CA THR A 94 0.32 -2.46 -21.84
C THR A 94 0.94 -2.07 -23.17
N HIS A 95 1.87 -1.12 -23.19
CA HIS A 95 2.73 -0.95 -24.37
C HIS A 95 3.68 -2.16 -24.46
N GLY A 96 3.29 -3.15 -25.25
CA GLY A 96 3.99 -4.41 -25.48
C GLY A 96 5.37 -4.18 -26.11
N TYR A 97 6.41 -4.23 -25.29
CA TYR A 97 7.79 -3.99 -25.75
C TYR A 97 8.32 -5.10 -26.69
N ASP A 98 7.63 -6.24 -26.73
CA ASP A 98 7.84 -7.37 -27.64
C ASP A 98 6.98 -7.29 -28.91
N GLY A 99 6.17 -6.24 -29.07
CA GLY A 99 5.19 -6.11 -30.14
C GLY A 99 3.88 -6.85 -29.88
N SER A 100 3.58 -7.25 -28.64
CA SER A 100 2.24 -7.72 -28.27
C SER A 100 1.19 -6.63 -28.47
N ASP A 101 -0.06 -7.03 -28.73
CA ASP A 101 -1.18 -6.10 -28.78
C ASP A 101 -1.30 -5.31 -27.46
N THR A 102 -1.68 -4.04 -27.57
CA THR A 102 -1.88 -3.16 -26.41
C THR A 102 -3.17 -3.55 -25.69
N GLU A 103 -3.05 -4.09 -24.47
CA GLU A 103 -4.19 -4.32 -23.58
C GLU A 103 -4.53 -3.02 -22.86
N TRP A 104 -5.82 -2.69 -22.77
CA TRP A 104 -6.31 -1.47 -22.14
C TRP A 104 -7.14 -1.84 -20.91
N GLY A 105 -6.66 -1.47 -19.72
CA GLY A 105 -7.35 -1.73 -18.46
C GLY A 105 -7.90 -0.45 -17.84
N ALA A 106 -9.12 -0.53 -17.30
CA ALA A 106 -9.77 0.55 -16.58
C ALA A 106 -9.84 0.22 -15.08
N GLY A 107 -9.39 1.16 -14.24
CA GLY A 107 -9.32 0.99 -12.80
C GLY A 107 -8.05 0.28 -12.30
N THR A 108 -7.83 0.39 -10.99
CA THR A 108 -6.67 -0.17 -10.28
C THR A 108 -7.10 -1.32 -9.37
N THR A 109 -6.90 -2.54 -9.85
CA THR A 109 -7.02 -3.78 -9.07
C THR A 109 -5.65 -4.19 -8.51
N TYR A 110 -5.62 -5.18 -7.61
CA TYR A 110 -4.36 -5.75 -7.13
C TYR A 110 -3.56 -6.36 -8.28
N ASP A 111 -4.21 -7.16 -9.14
CA ASP A 111 -3.56 -7.82 -10.27
C ASP A 111 -3.02 -6.81 -11.30
N SER A 112 -3.77 -5.72 -11.58
CA SER A 112 -3.25 -4.66 -12.46
C SER A 112 -2.05 -3.96 -11.85
N THR A 113 -2.02 -3.75 -10.53
CA THR A 113 -0.89 -3.10 -9.82
C THR A 113 0.34 -4.01 -9.78
N ILE A 114 0.16 -5.31 -9.56
CA ILE A 114 1.24 -6.31 -9.55
C ILE A 114 1.78 -6.51 -10.98
N GLY A 115 0.90 -6.69 -11.97
CA GLY A 115 1.28 -6.79 -13.39
C GLY A 115 2.01 -5.53 -13.88
N CYS A 116 1.55 -4.36 -13.44
CA CYS A 116 2.22 -3.08 -13.66
C CYS A 116 3.66 -3.08 -13.10
N SER A 117 3.83 -3.36 -11.80
CA SER A 117 5.15 -3.39 -11.18
C SER A 117 6.07 -4.45 -11.80
N GLY A 118 5.53 -5.58 -12.27
CA GLY A 118 6.28 -6.60 -12.99
C GLY A 118 6.81 -6.13 -14.35
N ARG A 119 6.01 -5.37 -15.11
CA ARG A 119 6.46 -4.74 -16.37
C ARG A 119 7.49 -3.65 -16.13
N GLU A 120 7.28 -2.81 -15.12
CA GLU A 120 8.23 -1.77 -14.69
C GLU A 120 9.60 -2.38 -14.33
N ILE A 121 9.63 -3.38 -13.45
CA ILE A 121 10.87 -4.08 -13.07
C ILE A 121 11.55 -4.74 -14.29
N SER A 122 10.77 -5.28 -15.23
CA SER A 122 11.30 -5.87 -16.47
C SER A 122 11.91 -4.82 -17.40
N ARG A 123 11.33 -3.61 -17.48
CA ARG A 123 11.92 -2.47 -18.20
C ARG A 123 13.19 -1.98 -17.53
N ASP A 124 13.15 -1.72 -16.22
CA ASP A 124 14.31 -1.28 -15.43
C ASP A 124 15.49 -2.24 -15.59
N MET A 125 15.24 -3.56 -15.55
CA MET A 125 16.28 -4.56 -15.73
C MET A 125 16.85 -4.57 -17.16
N LYS A 126 16.01 -4.47 -18.21
CA LYS A 126 16.49 -4.34 -19.60
C LYS A 126 17.30 -3.06 -19.82
N ALA A 127 16.88 -1.95 -19.21
CA ALA A 127 17.60 -0.68 -19.27
C ALA A 127 18.96 -0.80 -18.58
N ALA A 128 19.04 -1.47 -17.42
CA ALA A 128 20.28 -1.75 -16.72
C ALA A 128 21.21 -2.71 -17.49
N ASP A 129 20.69 -3.80 -18.06
CA ASP A 129 21.45 -4.75 -18.89
C ASP A 129 22.10 -4.05 -20.08
N TRP A 130 21.36 -3.14 -20.72
CA TRP A 130 21.87 -2.40 -21.88
C TRP A 130 22.79 -1.24 -21.51
N ALA A 131 22.56 -0.54 -20.38
CA ALA A 131 23.54 0.40 -19.84
C ALA A 131 24.87 -0.32 -19.53
N HIS A 132 24.80 -1.51 -18.92
CA HIS A 132 25.97 -2.36 -18.70
C HIS A 132 26.63 -2.81 -20.01
N ALA A 133 25.86 -3.13 -21.05
CA ALA A 133 26.39 -3.44 -22.38
C ALA A 133 27.08 -2.22 -23.03
N HIS A 134 26.49 -1.03 -22.93
CA HIS A 134 27.09 0.24 -23.37
C HIS A 134 28.44 0.50 -22.69
N ASP A 135 28.49 0.37 -21.36
CA ASP A 135 29.69 0.61 -20.56
C ASP A 135 30.77 -0.46 -20.84
N THR A 136 30.36 -1.71 -21.07
CA THR A 136 31.25 -2.79 -21.52
C THR A 136 31.85 -2.48 -22.90
N VAL A 137 31.04 -1.96 -23.83
CA VAL A 137 31.50 -1.55 -25.16
C VAL A 137 32.48 -0.37 -25.06
N ASP A 138 32.19 0.63 -24.23
CA ASP A 138 33.08 1.78 -24.03
C ASP A 138 34.44 1.37 -23.41
N GLY A 139 34.42 0.51 -22.39
CA GLY A 139 35.63 -0.06 -21.80
C GLY A 139 36.44 -0.94 -22.75
N VAL A 140 35.78 -1.71 -23.64
CA VAL A 140 36.45 -2.46 -24.71
C VAL A 140 37.07 -1.53 -25.75
N MET A 141 36.40 -0.42 -26.09
CA MET A 141 36.96 0.61 -26.97
C MET A 141 38.24 1.22 -26.36
N ASP A 142 38.27 1.52 -25.07
CA ASP A 142 39.47 2.06 -24.41
C ASP A 142 40.65 1.07 -24.38
N ILE A 143 40.40 -0.19 -24.03
CA ILE A 143 41.45 -1.24 -24.07
C ILE A 143 41.98 -1.41 -25.49
N THR A 144 41.08 -1.36 -26.48
CA THR A 144 41.41 -1.50 -27.89
C THR A 144 42.20 -0.30 -28.40
N HIS A 145 41.87 0.92 -27.96
CA HIS A 145 42.65 2.12 -28.24
C HIS A 145 44.07 2.03 -27.70
N ALA A 146 44.23 1.66 -26.42
CA ALA A 146 45.54 1.49 -25.79
C ALA A 146 46.42 0.44 -26.48
N LEU A 147 45.82 -0.59 -27.10
CA LEU A 147 46.54 -1.59 -27.90
C LEU A 147 46.93 -1.09 -29.30
N TYR A 148 46.10 -0.26 -29.94
CA TYR A 148 46.38 0.28 -31.29
C TYR A 148 47.27 1.53 -31.30
N THR A 149 47.31 2.33 -30.22
CA THR A 149 48.26 3.44 -30.08
C THR A 149 49.68 2.96 -29.77
N LEU A 150 49.84 1.77 -29.16
CA LEU A 150 51.15 1.23 -28.80
C LEU A 150 52.09 1.02 -30.02
N PRO A 151 51.63 0.55 -31.21
CA PRO A 151 52.41 0.63 -32.45
C PRO A 151 52.74 2.05 -32.93
N CYS A 152 51.85 3.04 -32.77
CA CYS A 152 52.14 4.45 -33.13
C CYS A 152 53.28 5.00 -32.26
N ALA A 153 53.27 4.73 -30.95
CA ALA A 153 54.32 5.13 -30.01
C ALA A 153 55.67 4.41 -30.23
N LEU A 154 55.69 3.33 -31.01
CA LEU A 154 56.90 2.58 -31.41
C LEU A 154 57.34 2.90 -32.85
N ALA A 155 56.64 3.78 -33.57
CA ALA A 155 57.03 4.20 -34.90
C ALA A 155 58.22 5.17 -34.81
N PRO A 156 59.35 4.92 -35.51
CA PRO A 156 60.49 5.84 -35.49
C PRO A 156 60.14 7.16 -36.18
N ASP A 157 60.59 8.28 -35.63
CA ASP A 157 60.40 9.61 -36.22
C ASP A 157 61.05 9.70 -37.61
N GLY A 158 60.24 10.08 -38.61
CA GLY A 158 60.66 10.21 -39.99
C GLY A 158 60.98 11.65 -40.39
N GLU A 159 62.25 12.05 -40.36
CA GLU A 159 62.68 13.32 -40.95
C GLU A 159 62.59 13.28 -42.48
N PHE A 160 61.59 13.96 -43.06
CA PHE A 160 61.46 14.11 -44.51
C PHE A 160 61.82 15.56 -44.93
N ALA A 161 63.04 15.75 -45.43
CA ALA A 161 63.59 17.07 -45.77
C ALA A 161 63.82 17.28 -47.30
N PRO A 162 62.75 17.30 -48.13
CA PRO A 162 62.87 17.62 -49.55
C PRO A 162 63.17 19.12 -49.72
N MET A 163 64.42 19.44 -50.10
CA MET A 163 64.91 20.79 -50.40
C MET A 163 65.20 21.72 -49.19
N GLY A 164 65.67 21.16 -48.07
CA GLY A 164 66.45 21.92 -47.08
C GLY A 164 65.69 22.81 -46.09
N PHE A 165 64.35 22.85 -46.18
CA PHE A 165 63.51 23.21 -45.04
C PHE A 165 63.11 21.93 -44.32
N GLY A 166 63.71 21.68 -43.15
CA GLY A 166 63.36 20.53 -42.31
C GLY A 166 62.06 20.80 -41.56
N LEU A 167 60.97 20.16 -41.99
CA LEU A 167 59.78 19.97 -41.17
C LEU A 167 59.90 18.59 -40.52
N SER A 168 60.21 18.56 -39.22
CA SER A 168 60.18 17.35 -38.41
C SER A 168 58.72 17.00 -38.12
N PHE A 169 58.15 16.11 -38.92
CA PHE A 169 56.87 15.50 -38.60
C PHE A 169 57.12 14.28 -37.73
N SER A 170 56.74 14.31 -36.45
CA SER A 170 56.62 13.05 -35.72
C SER A 170 55.48 12.27 -36.35
N SER A 171 55.82 11.15 -36.98
CA SER A 171 54.85 10.21 -37.50
C SER A 171 54.02 9.54 -36.39
N GLY A 172 54.52 9.54 -35.15
CA GLY A 172 53.79 9.14 -33.95
C GLY A 172 52.58 10.04 -33.70
N ASP A 173 52.81 11.35 -33.56
CA ASP A 173 51.76 12.35 -33.25
C ASP A 173 50.59 12.33 -34.26
N ILE A 174 50.90 12.18 -35.56
CA ILE A 174 49.88 12.10 -36.61
C ILE A 174 49.09 10.78 -36.53
N CYS A 175 49.76 9.67 -36.22
CA CYS A 175 49.15 8.35 -36.04
C CYS A 175 48.21 8.34 -34.83
N GLU A 176 48.66 8.89 -33.71
CA GLU A 176 47.89 9.01 -32.47
C GLU A 176 46.69 9.95 -32.64
N SER A 177 46.87 11.14 -33.24
CA SER A 177 45.77 12.09 -33.47
C SER A 177 44.66 11.56 -34.39
N ILE A 178 45.00 10.71 -35.38
CA ILE A 178 43.99 10.08 -36.24
C ILE A 178 43.21 9.00 -35.48
N LEU A 179 43.90 8.16 -34.69
CA LEU A 179 43.24 7.11 -33.90
C LEU A 179 42.32 7.70 -32.82
N ASP A 180 42.79 8.73 -32.10
CA ASP A 180 42.03 9.41 -31.04
C ASP A 180 40.74 10.06 -31.59
N ARG A 181 40.80 10.68 -32.78
CA ARG A 181 39.61 11.22 -33.46
C ARG A 181 38.61 10.13 -33.86
N VAL A 182 39.08 8.98 -34.34
CA VAL A 182 38.22 7.85 -34.70
C VAL A 182 37.57 7.25 -33.45
N LEU A 183 38.33 7.08 -32.36
CA LEU A 183 37.81 6.60 -31.09
C LEU A 183 36.78 7.55 -30.49
N THR A 184 37.11 8.84 -30.40
CA THR A 184 36.21 9.87 -29.88
C THR A 184 34.91 9.94 -30.69
N GLY A 185 34.99 9.79 -32.02
CA GLY A 185 33.81 9.67 -32.88
C GLY A 185 32.97 8.42 -32.58
N ALA A 186 33.61 7.26 -32.40
CA ALA A 186 32.93 6.01 -32.06
C ALA A 186 32.25 6.07 -30.68
N LYS A 187 32.96 6.58 -29.66
CA LYS A 187 32.44 6.81 -28.30
C LYS A 187 31.27 7.79 -28.30
N PHE A 188 31.36 8.88 -29.08
CA PHE A 188 30.28 9.85 -29.23
C PHE A 188 29.03 9.20 -29.85
N ILE A 189 29.18 8.39 -30.91
CA ILE A 189 28.05 7.67 -31.53
C ILE A 189 27.44 6.68 -30.54
N ASN A 190 28.26 5.89 -29.83
CA ASN A 190 27.79 4.96 -28.79
C ASN A 190 27.00 5.70 -27.70
N SER A 191 27.52 6.86 -27.26
CA SER A 191 26.88 7.72 -26.25
C SER A 191 25.59 8.39 -26.74
N GLN A 192 25.50 8.80 -28.01
CA GLN A 192 24.25 9.36 -28.56
C GLN A 192 23.15 8.28 -28.65
N VAL A 193 23.51 7.08 -29.11
CA VAL A 193 22.60 5.92 -29.07
C VAL A 193 22.23 5.57 -27.62
N SER A 194 23.17 5.73 -26.67
CA SER A 194 22.95 5.62 -25.21
C SER A 194 21.81 6.53 -24.72
N ILE A 195 21.87 7.81 -25.11
CA ILE A 195 20.93 8.86 -24.71
C ILE A 195 19.58 8.70 -25.41
N GLU A 196 19.55 8.36 -26.70
CA GLU A 196 18.29 8.21 -27.44
C GLU A 196 17.42 7.05 -26.92
N ASN A 197 18.00 5.86 -26.68
CA ASN A 197 17.21 4.74 -26.15
C ASN A 197 16.82 4.93 -24.68
N SER A 198 17.69 5.51 -23.85
CA SER A 198 17.34 5.81 -22.44
C SER A 198 16.23 6.85 -22.35
N LEU A 199 16.20 7.86 -23.24
CA LEU A 199 15.08 8.79 -23.37
C LEU A 199 13.82 8.10 -23.89
N GLN A 200 13.94 7.12 -24.79
CA GLN A 200 12.79 6.34 -25.26
C GLN A 200 12.19 5.49 -24.13
N TRP A 201 13.01 4.79 -23.34
CA TRP A 201 12.52 4.05 -22.17
C TRP A 201 11.90 4.93 -21.10
N ALA A 202 12.46 6.11 -20.85
CA ALA A 202 11.85 7.07 -19.94
C ALA A 202 10.45 7.50 -20.43
N LYS A 203 10.26 7.70 -21.75
CA LYS A 203 8.93 7.97 -22.33
C LYS A 203 8.00 6.77 -22.19
N ASP A 204 8.46 5.58 -22.58
CA ASP A 204 7.68 4.35 -22.53
C ASP A 204 7.26 3.99 -21.09
N ASP A 205 8.12 4.25 -20.10
CA ASP A 205 7.81 4.07 -18.68
C ASP A 205 6.79 5.08 -18.15
N THR A 206 6.87 6.36 -18.60
CA THR A 206 5.83 7.35 -18.29
C THR A 206 4.50 7.12 -19.02
N ALA A 207 4.48 6.27 -20.07
CA ALA A 207 3.29 5.95 -20.87
C ALA A 207 2.56 4.68 -20.40
N ASP A 208 3.26 3.74 -19.75
CA ASP A 208 2.62 2.66 -18.99
C ASP A 208 2.11 3.18 -17.64
N CYS A 209 1.48 2.31 -16.86
CA CYS A 209 1.05 2.59 -15.51
C CYS A 209 2.19 2.98 -14.56
N ASN A 210 1.96 4.02 -13.75
CA ASN A 210 2.82 4.33 -12.61
C ASN A 210 2.44 3.40 -11.44
N SER A 211 3.22 2.32 -11.25
CA SER A 211 2.92 1.28 -10.24
C SER A 211 2.80 1.87 -8.83
N LEU A 212 3.67 2.82 -8.48
CA LEU A 212 3.73 3.45 -7.17
C LEU A 212 2.50 4.34 -6.90
N GLN A 213 2.09 5.15 -7.87
CA GLN A 213 0.92 6.02 -7.74
C GLN A 213 -0.37 5.20 -7.62
N ASN A 214 -0.53 4.20 -8.48
CA ASN A 214 -1.69 3.30 -8.46
C ASN A 214 -1.74 2.50 -7.14
N PHE A 215 -0.60 1.99 -6.68
CA PHE A 215 -0.47 1.31 -5.38
C PHE A 215 -0.89 2.18 -4.20
N TYR A 216 -0.46 3.46 -4.16
CA TYR A 216 -0.89 4.37 -3.10
C TYR A 216 -2.37 4.70 -3.17
N ALA A 217 -2.92 4.96 -4.37
CA ALA A 217 -4.35 5.18 -4.57
C ALA A 217 -5.18 3.98 -4.06
N ARG A 218 -4.76 2.76 -4.42
CA ARG A 218 -5.31 1.48 -3.94
C ARG A 218 -5.30 1.41 -2.41
N THR A 219 -4.12 1.53 -1.81
CA THR A 219 -3.92 1.47 -0.36
C THR A 219 -4.77 2.50 0.40
N PHE A 220 -4.89 3.74 -0.10
CA PHE A 220 -5.73 4.76 0.53
C PHE A 220 -7.23 4.48 0.41
N CYS A 221 -7.69 3.87 -0.68
CA CYS A 221 -9.07 3.39 -0.79
C CYS A 221 -9.33 2.21 0.17
N ASP A 222 -8.46 1.22 0.22
CA ASP A 222 -8.60 0.08 1.14
C ASP A 222 -8.61 0.54 2.61
N LEU A 223 -7.77 1.51 2.98
CA LEU A 223 -7.78 2.13 4.32
C LEU A 223 -9.06 2.94 4.60
N HIS A 224 -9.64 3.59 3.58
CA HIS A 224 -10.93 4.27 3.70
C HIS A 224 -12.05 3.27 3.98
N CYS A 225 -12.10 2.16 3.23
CA CYS A 225 -13.12 1.13 3.42
C CYS A 225 -12.95 0.36 4.72
N LEU A 226 -11.73 0.02 5.14
CA LEU A 226 -11.48 -0.55 6.48
C LEU A 226 -12.01 0.38 7.59
N ARG A 227 -11.84 1.70 7.44
CA ARG A 227 -12.38 2.69 8.39
C ARG A 227 -13.92 2.74 8.36
N ASP A 228 -14.55 2.61 7.20
CA ASP A 228 -16.01 2.52 7.09
C ASP A 228 -16.55 1.23 7.71
N THR A 229 -16.03 0.07 7.31
CA THR A 229 -16.36 -1.24 7.91
C THR A 229 -16.18 -1.24 9.43
N VAL A 230 -15.16 -0.54 9.94
CA VAL A 230 -14.99 -0.37 11.39
C VAL A 230 -16.11 0.44 12.01
N LYS A 231 -16.37 1.66 11.53
CA LYS A 231 -17.40 2.55 12.10
C LYS A 231 -18.82 1.98 11.97
N THR A 232 -19.15 1.49 10.78
CA THR A 232 -20.48 0.97 10.45
C THR A 232 -20.74 -0.36 11.16
N GLY A 233 -19.77 -1.28 11.15
CA GLY A 233 -19.86 -2.55 11.89
C GLY A 233 -19.97 -2.33 13.39
N ASP A 234 -19.19 -1.40 13.96
CA ASP A 234 -19.28 -1.08 15.38
C ASP A 234 -20.64 -0.45 15.74
N THR A 235 -21.14 0.48 14.93
CA THR A 235 -22.48 1.07 15.13
C THR A 235 -23.59 0.02 15.04
N ALA A 236 -23.49 -0.94 14.10
CA ALA A 236 -24.46 -2.01 13.93
C ALA A 236 -24.46 -3.00 15.11
N ILE A 237 -23.27 -3.37 15.62
CA ILE A 237 -23.15 -4.27 16.77
C ILE A 237 -23.63 -3.57 18.05
N LEU A 238 -23.26 -2.32 18.29
CA LEU A 238 -23.71 -1.58 19.50
C LEU A 238 -25.24 -1.47 19.54
N LYS A 239 -25.87 -1.09 18.42
CA LYS A 239 -27.36 -1.07 18.32
C LYS A 239 -27.98 -2.46 18.45
N SER A 240 -27.28 -3.51 18.00
CA SER A 240 -27.76 -4.88 18.15
C SER A 240 -27.72 -5.34 19.61
N LEU A 241 -26.65 -4.99 20.34
CA LEU A 241 -26.51 -5.27 21.76
C LEU A 241 -27.51 -4.48 22.61
N GLU A 242 -27.72 -3.19 22.30
CA GLU A 242 -28.77 -2.36 22.90
C GLU A 242 -30.16 -2.97 22.71
N GLY A 243 -30.49 -3.39 21.47
CA GLY A 243 -31.75 -4.06 21.16
C GLY A 243 -31.90 -5.44 21.84
N ALA A 244 -30.82 -6.21 21.96
CA ALA A 244 -30.85 -7.50 22.65
C ALA A 244 -31.09 -7.33 24.16
N VAL A 245 -30.46 -6.35 24.81
CA VAL A 245 -30.68 -6.05 26.24
C VAL A 245 -32.10 -5.51 26.50
N ASP A 246 -32.63 -4.66 25.62
CA ASP A 246 -34.02 -4.18 25.69
C ASP A 246 -35.04 -5.32 25.53
N VAL A 247 -34.82 -6.25 24.59
CA VAL A 247 -35.65 -7.46 24.41
C VAL A 247 -35.54 -8.39 25.63
N MET A 248 -34.35 -8.63 26.16
CA MET A 248 -34.15 -9.44 27.37
C MET A 248 -34.79 -8.81 28.61
N GLY A 249 -34.71 -7.49 28.77
CA GLY A 249 -35.40 -6.76 29.83
C GLY A 249 -36.92 -6.97 29.75
N LYS A 250 -37.52 -6.75 28.58
CA LYS A 250 -38.96 -6.95 28.34
C LYS A 250 -39.42 -8.39 28.56
N ASN A 251 -38.65 -9.37 28.10
CA ASN A 251 -38.93 -10.78 28.31
C ASN A 251 -38.82 -11.15 29.81
N THR A 252 -37.84 -10.59 30.53
CA THR A 252 -37.68 -10.78 31.98
C THR A 252 -38.82 -10.14 32.76
N ASP A 253 -39.20 -8.89 32.44
CA ASP A 253 -40.35 -8.20 33.04
C ASP A 253 -41.65 -8.99 32.83
N ALA A 254 -41.90 -9.49 31.61
CA ALA A 254 -43.09 -10.30 31.31
C ALA A 254 -43.14 -11.62 32.10
N LEU A 255 -42.00 -12.29 32.27
CA LEU A 255 -41.89 -13.49 33.12
C LEU A 255 -42.10 -13.15 34.60
N LEU A 256 -41.47 -12.09 35.10
CA LEU A 256 -41.60 -11.64 36.48
C LEU A 256 -43.03 -11.19 36.81
N GLU A 257 -43.71 -10.50 35.88
CA GLU A 257 -45.12 -10.13 36.01
C GLU A 257 -46.00 -11.40 36.07
N HIS A 258 -45.82 -12.34 35.16
CA HIS A 258 -46.54 -13.62 35.15
C HIS A 258 -46.33 -14.43 36.45
N TYR A 259 -45.10 -14.56 36.93
CA TYR A 259 -44.83 -15.29 38.18
C TYR A 259 -45.28 -14.52 39.43
N SER A 260 -45.15 -13.20 39.47
CA SER A 260 -45.62 -12.38 40.60
C SER A 260 -47.13 -12.36 40.72
N ALA A 261 -47.88 -12.31 39.61
CA ALA A 261 -49.34 -12.45 39.60
C ALA A 261 -49.77 -13.82 40.14
N ASN A 262 -49.19 -14.91 39.61
CA ASN A 262 -49.48 -16.28 40.08
C ASN A 262 -49.11 -16.49 41.57
N LEU A 263 -48.00 -15.90 42.03
CA LEU A 263 -47.62 -15.92 43.44
C LEU A 263 -48.57 -15.09 44.29
N GLN A 264 -49.05 -13.94 43.81
CA GLN A 264 -49.96 -13.09 44.56
C GLN A 264 -51.35 -13.74 44.72
N ASP A 265 -51.89 -14.35 43.66
CA ASP A 265 -53.10 -15.18 43.74
C ASP A 265 -52.92 -16.37 44.71
N SER A 266 -51.75 -17.00 44.71
CA SER A 266 -51.43 -18.11 45.63
C SER A 266 -51.24 -17.64 47.08
N ILE A 267 -50.64 -16.45 47.28
CA ILE A 267 -50.40 -15.84 48.59
C ILE A 267 -51.70 -15.30 49.19
N ASP A 268 -52.62 -14.75 48.40
CA ASP A 268 -53.94 -14.37 48.92
C ASP A 268 -54.77 -15.61 49.33
N GLY A 269 -54.47 -16.79 48.77
CA GLY A 269 -54.95 -18.09 49.28
C GLY A 269 -54.18 -18.66 50.50
N LEU A 270 -52.90 -18.29 50.70
CA LEU A 270 -52.02 -18.80 51.77
C LEU A 270 -51.75 -17.80 52.91
N LYS A 271 -52.35 -16.60 52.85
CA LYS A 271 -52.17 -15.49 53.80
C LYS A 271 -52.54 -15.81 55.25
N GLU A 272 -53.31 -16.89 55.46
CA GLU A 272 -53.62 -17.41 56.80
C GLU A 272 -52.47 -18.22 57.43
N THR A 273 -51.44 -18.66 56.68
CA THR A 273 -50.45 -19.62 57.21
C THR A 273 -48.97 -19.40 56.87
N THR A 274 -48.59 -18.57 55.89
CA THR A 274 -47.15 -18.40 55.54
C THR A 274 -46.76 -16.93 55.35
N GLY A 275 -45.62 -16.54 55.95
CA GLY A 275 -45.24 -15.13 56.18
C GLY A 275 -44.68 -14.37 54.98
N SER A 276 -44.64 -13.04 55.11
CA SER A 276 -44.40 -12.06 54.04
C SER A 276 -42.99 -12.01 53.42
N SER A 277 -41.99 -12.72 53.94
CA SER A 277 -40.58 -12.52 53.50
C SER A 277 -40.35 -12.91 52.04
N LEU A 278 -40.97 -13.99 51.57
CA LEU A 278 -40.72 -14.54 50.23
C LEU A 278 -41.09 -13.55 49.09
N LEU A 279 -42.09 -12.69 49.33
CA LEU A 279 -42.48 -11.63 48.38
C LEU A 279 -41.48 -10.47 48.40
N GLU A 280 -40.96 -10.12 49.58
CA GLU A 280 -39.97 -9.05 49.78
C GLU A 280 -38.60 -9.46 49.20
N ASP A 281 -38.21 -10.72 49.36
CA ASP A 281 -37.04 -11.33 48.73
C ASP A 281 -37.14 -11.28 47.19
N ALA A 282 -38.29 -11.67 46.62
CA ALA A 282 -38.52 -11.64 45.17
C ALA A 282 -38.49 -10.22 44.59
N GLN A 283 -39.08 -9.24 45.28
CA GLN A 283 -39.00 -7.82 44.88
C GLN A 283 -37.58 -7.26 44.97
N THR A 284 -36.78 -7.74 45.93
CA THR A 284 -35.37 -7.35 46.10
C THR A 284 -34.50 -7.92 45.00
N MET A 285 -34.68 -9.20 44.64
CA MET A 285 -33.99 -9.82 43.50
C MET A 285 -34.30 -9.09 42.19
N ARG A 286 -35.58 -8.78 41.90
CA ARG A 286 -35.98 -8.01 40.71
C ARG A 286 -35.21 -6.69 40.60
N LYS A 287 -35.27 -5.83 41.63
CA LYS A 287 -34.56 -4.53 41.64
C LYS A 287 -33.05 -4.66 41.40
N LYS A 288 -32.43 -5.74 41.91
CA LYS A 288 -31.00 -5.99 41.70
C LYS A 288 -30.70 -6.47 40.27
N MET A 289 -31.57 -7.28 39.67
CA MET A 289 -31.48 -7.65 38.25
C MET A 289 -31.68 -6.44 37.33
N ASP A 290 -32.70 -5.61 37.57
CA ASP A 290 -32.96 -4.38 36.82
C ASP A 290 -31.72 -3.46 36.82
N GLY A 291 -31.08 -3.33 37.99
CA GLY A 291 -29.82 -2.60 38.15
C GLY A 291 -28.66 -3.20 37.33
N MET A 292 -28.50 -4.53 37.36
CA MET A 292 -27.48 -5.21 36.56
C MET A 292 -27.72 -5.07 35.05
N PHE A 293 -28.96 -5.17 34.56
CA PHE A 293 -29.28 -4.95 33.14
C PHE A 293 -29.06 -3.50 32.71
N LEU A 294 -29.39 -2.52 33.56
CA LEU A 294 -29.10 -1.12 33.28
C LEU A 294 -27.59 -0.85 33.23
N GLU A 295 -26.81 -1.42 34.15
CA GLU A 295 -25.35 -1.27 34.15
C GLU A 295 -24.70 -1.99 32.97
N MET A 296 -25.15 -3.20 32.60
CA MET A 296 -24.73 -3.89 31.38
C MET A 296 -25.07 -3.10 30.12
N SER A 297 -26.28 -2.54 30.03
CA SER A 297 -26.67 -1.63 28.94
C SER A 297 -25.74 -0.41 28.87
N GLN A 298 -25.42 0.20 30.02
CA GLN A 298 -24.51 1.34 30.07
C GLN A 298 -23.09 0.96 29.64
N MET A 299 -22.54 -0.15 30.15
CA MET A 299 -21.24 -0.69 29.74
C MET A 299 -21.19 -1.01 28.24
N LEU A 300 -22.25 -1.60 27.68
CA LEU A 300 -22.38 -1.90 26.26
C LEU A 300 -22.62 -0.66 25.39
N SER A 301 -23.20 0.41 25.92
CA SER A 301 -23.35 1.70 25.22
C SER A 301 -22.04 2.51 25.17
N THR A 302 -21.15 2.30 26.15
CA THR A 302 -19.76 2.75 26.07
C THR A 302 -18.94 1.86 25.13
N GLU A 303 -17.79 2.34 24.67
CA GLU A 303 -17.04 1.77 23.53
C GLU A 303 -16.40 0.38 23.84
N VAL A 304 -17.20 -0.68 23.84
CA VAL A 304 -16.76 -2.07 24.08
C VAL A 304 -15.90 -2.58 22.92
N MET A 305 -14.78 -3.21 23.25
CA MET A 305 -13.81 -3.70 22.27
C MET A 305 -14.28 -4.91 21.46
N ARG A 306 -13.88 -4.95 20.19
CA ARG A 306 -14.35 -5.91 19.18
C ARG A 306 -14.03 -7.39 19.51
N SER A 307 -12.91 -7.66 20.19
CA SER A 307 -12.54 -8.99 20.68
C SER A 307 -13.49 -9.47 21.79
N SER A 308 -13.69 -8.61 22.79
CA SER A 308 -14.59 -8.82 23.93
C SER A 308 -16.06 -8.91 23.54
N ARG A 309 -16.50 -8.23 22.47
CA ARG A 309 -17.87 -8.38 21.94
C ARG A 309 -18.22 -9.82 21.59
N SER A 310 -17.26 -10.65 21.15
CA SER A 310 -17.53 -12.08 20.88
C SER A 310 -17.73 -12.91 22.15
N THR A 311 -17.19 -12.46 23.29
CA THR A 311 -17.39 -13.05 24.62
C THR A 311 -18.70 -12.56 25.22
N ALA A 312 -19.00 -11.26 25.12
CA ALA A 312 -20.26 -10.68 25.56
C ALA A 312 -21.46 -11.24 24.77
N SER A 313 -21.34 -11.38 23.44
CA SER A 313 -22.34 -12.06 22.61
C SER A 313 -22.56 -13.48 23.10
N ARG A 314 -21.51 -14.30 23.22
CA ARG A 314 -21.64 -15.68 23.70
C ARG A 314 -22.26 -15.80 25.09
N ALA A 315 -22.01 -14.84 25.98
CA ALA A 315 -22.63 -14.80 27.29
C ALA A 315 -24.13 -14.45 27.21
N LEU A 316 -24.51 -13.49 26.36
CA LEU A 316 -25.91 -13.16 26.07
C LEU A 316 -26.63 -14.32 25.35
N ASP A 317 -25.98 -14.99 24.40
CA ASP A 317 -26.50 -16.16 23.69
C ASP A 317 -26.73 -17.32 24.67
N HIS A 318 -25.78 -17.58 25.57
CA HIS A 318 -25.92 -18.57 26.65
C HIS A 318 -27.08 -18.22 27.60
N PHE A 319 -27.18 -16.96 28.03
CA PHE A 319 -28.25 -16.49 28.90
C PHE A 319 -29.62 -16.56 28.20
N SER A 320 -29.70 -16.22 26.92
CA SER A 320 -30.91 -16.37 26.09
C SER A 320 -31.34 -17.83 25.97
N ALA A 321 -30.40 -18.74 25.75
CA ALA A 321 -30.67 -20.17 25.60
C ALA A 321 -31.32 -20.79 26.85
N LEU A 322 -31.13 -20.21 28.05
CA LEU A 322 -31.82 -20.63 29.27
C LEU A 322 -33.35 -20.50 29.14
N PHE A 323 -33.85 -19.50 28.40
CA PHE A 323 -35.28 -19.29 28.19
C PHE A 323 -35.83 -20.13 27.02
N ASP A 324 -35.00 -20.43 26.03
CA ASP A 324 -35.37 -21.32 24.92
C ASP A 324 -35.48 -22.79 25.37
N ASP A 325 -34.68 -23.24 26.36
CA ASP A 325 -34.82 -24.56 26.99
C ASP A 325 -36.00 -24.62 28.00
N SER A 326 -37.19 -24.43 27.44
CA SER A 326 -38.47 -24.46 28.15
C SER A 326 -38.76 -25.77 28.91
N GLN A 327 -38.00 -26.86 28.70
CA GLN A 327 -38.16 -28.08 29.49
C GLN A 327 -37.66 -27.94 30.92
N GLY A 328 -36.63 -27.13 31.18
CA GLY A 328 -36.17 -26.85 32.56
C GLY A 328 -37.20 -26.10 33.40
N PHE A 329 -37.99 -25.22 32.76
CA PHE A 329 -38.92 -24.32 33.43
C PHE A 329 -40.31 -24.93 33.68
N GLN A 330 -40.73 -25.94 32.92
CA GLN A 330 -42.10 -26.49 32.98
C GLN A 330 -42.40 -27.40 34.19
N GLY A 331 -41.41 -27.73 35.03
CA GLY A 331 -41.58 -28.62 36.20
C GLY A 331 -40.95 -28.15 37.52
N GLY A 332 -40.27 -27.01 37.54
CA GLY A 332 -39.57 -26.51 38.71
C GLY A 332 -40.50 -25.82 39.72
N ASN A 333 -40.19 -25.95 41.01
CA ASN A 333 -40.80 -25.10 42.04
C ASN A 333 -40.39 -23.64 41.81
N ALA A 334 -41.33 -22.69 41.86
CA ALA A 334 -41.02 -21.27 41.62
C ALA A 334 -39.94 -20.72 42.57
N SER A 335 -39.83 -21.29 43.78
CA SER A 335 -38.80 -20.96 44.77
C SER A 335 -37.37 -21.36 44.37
N THR A 336 -37.18 -22.34 43.48
CA THR A 336 -35.85 -22.71 42.96
C THR A 336 -35.47 -21.95 41.70
N LEU A 337 -36.45 -21.36 41.01
CA LEU A 337 -36.23 -20.68 39.73
C LEU A 337 -35.63 -19.29 39.89
N MET A 338 -36.16 -18.49 40.82
CA MET A 338 -35.69 -17.11 41.03
C MET A 338 -34.22 -17.03 41.45
N PRO A 339 -33.69 -17.88 42.36
CA PRO A 339 -32.26 -17.90 42.68
C PRO A 339 -31.37 -18.28 41.49
N LEU A 340 -31.81 -19.22 40.63
CA LEU A 340 -31.07 -19.64 39.44
C LEU A 340 -30.98 -18.49 38.41
N LEU A 341 -32.11 -17.86 38.11
CA LEU A 341 -32.19 -16.72 37.20
C LEU A 341 -31.34 -15.54 37.69
N PHE A 342 -31.36 -15.32 39.01
CA PHE A 342 -30.54 -14.30 39.66
C PHE A 342 -29.03 -14.59 39.52
N GLN A 343 -28.61 -15.83 39.79
CA GLN A 343 -27.22 -16.27 39.67
C GLN A 343 -26.69 -16.16 38.23
N GLU A 344 -27.47 -16.56 37.23
CA GLU A 344 -27.05 -16.42 35.83
C GLU A 344 -27.00 -14.97 35.36
N THR A 345 -27.77 -14.08 35.99
CA THR A 345 -27.67 -12.63 35.72
C THR A 345 -26.39 -12.03 36.32
N GLU A 346 -25.96 -12.48 37.51
CA GLU A 346 -24.65 -12.12 38.07
C GLU A 346 -23.48 -12.66 37.22
N ASN A 347 -23.59 -13.90 36.72
CA ASN A 347 -22.61 -14.47 35.78
C ASN A 347 -22.49 -13.60 34.52
N LEU A 348 -23.61 -13.28 33.87
CA LEU A 348 -23.66 -12.46 32.65
C LEU A 348 -23.06 -11.06 32.89
N HIS A 349 -23.43 -10.40 34.00
CA HIS A 349 -22.91 -9.09 34.39
C HIS A 349 -21.39 -9.12 34.57
N SER A 350 -20.86 -10.13 35.27
CA SER A 350 -19.42 -10.28 35.48
C SER A 350 -18.65 -10.43 34.16
N VAL A 351 -19.19 -11.18 33.19
CA VAL A 351 -18.54 -11.39 31.88
C VAL A 351 -18.59 -10.12 31.03
N ILE A 352 -19.71 -9.39 31.04
CA ILE A 352 -19.83 -8.11 30.32
C ILE A 352 -18.93 -7.04 30.95
N SER A 353 -18.81 -6.99 32.27
CA SER A 353 -17.88 -6.10 32.97
C SER A 353 -16.41 -6.42 32.62
N LEU A 354 -16.01 -7.70 32.66
CA LEU A 354 -14.66 -8.11 32.25
C LEU A 354 -14.39 -7.76 30.79
N ALA A 355 -15.34 -8.06 29.89
CA ALA A 355 -15.26 -7.77 28.47
C ALA A 355 -15.15 -6.26 28.16
N SER A 356 -15.82 -5.41 28.95
CA SER A 356 -15.71 -3.96 28.87
C SER A 356 -14.35 -3.44 29.37
N SER A 357 -13.68 -4.19 30.26
CA SER A 357 -12.43 -3.75 30.90
C SER A 357 -11.15 -4.03 30.10
N ASP A 358 -11.14 -5.01 29.17
CA ASP A 358 -9.89 -5.61 28.66
C ASP A 358 -9.41 -5.15 27.26
N ARG A 359 -8.06 -5.06 27.14
CA ARG A 359 -7.19 -4.26 26.24
C ARG A 359 -7.05 -4.53 24.70
N PRO A 360 -7.10 -5.78 24.16
CA PRO A 360 -6.37 -6.13 22.91
C PRO A 360 -7.14 -5.98 21.57
N SER A 361 -6.50 -5.39 20.55
CA SER A 361 -7.16 -4.78 19.36
C SER A 361 -7.18 -5.56 18.03
N SER A 362 -8.15 -5.21 17.17
CA SER A 362 -8.29 -5.65 15.77
C SER A 362 -7.19 -5.14 14.82
N ALA A 363 -6.30 -4.25 15.28
CA ALA A 363 -5.21 -3.73 14.47
C ALA A 363 -4.24 -4.83 14.02
N ALA A 364 -4.10 -5.94 14.76
CA ALA A 364 -3.20 -7.04 14.42
C ALA A 364 -3.50 -7.70 13.06
N GLN A 365 -4.78 -7.82 12.69
CA GLN A 365 -5.19 -8.49 11.45
C GLN A 365 -5.02 -7.57 10.23
N VAL A 366 -5.26 -6.26 10.41
CA VAL A 366 -4.92 -5.24 9.42
C VAL A 366 -3.40 -5.12 9.26
N ALA A 367 -2.67 -5.09 10.37
CA ALA A 367 -1.20 -5.02 10.40
C ALA A 367 -0.55 -6.21 9.67
N SER A 368 -1.10 -7.43 9.78
CA SER A 368 -0.62 -8.59 9.02
C SER A 368 -0.77 -8.41 7.50
N ARG A 369 -1.91 -7.91 7.02
CA ARG A 369 -2.12 -7.62 5.59
C ARG A 369 -1.23 -6.45 5.12
N SER A 370 -1.13 -5.39 5.91
CA SER A 370 -0.24 -4.26 5.63
C SER A 370 1.24 -4.70 5.59
N ALA A 371 1.70 -5.54 6.51
CA ALA A 371 3.08 -6.04 6.55
C ALA A 371 3.43 -6.86 5.30
N SER A 372 2.53 -7.72 4.83
CA SER A 372 2.71 -8.46 3.56
C SER A 372 2.87 -7.52 2.37
N LEU A 373 1.99 -6.51 2.28
CA LEU A 373 2.00 -5.51 1.20
C LEU A 373 3.25 -4.62 1.23
N LEU A 374 3.71 -4.25 2.43
CA LEU A 374 4.96 -3.51 2.65
C LEU A 374 6.21 -4.33 2.27
N GLY A 375 6.16 -5.65 2.40
CA GLY A 375 7.22 -6.56 1.96
C GLY A 375 7.50 -6.46 0.46
N GLU A 376 6.47 -6.40 -0.38
CA GLU A 376 6.61 -6.21 -1.83
C GLU A 376 7.07 -4.79 -2.18
N MET A 377 6.49 -3.75 -1.56
CA MET A 377 7.00 -2.37 -1.68
C MET A 377 8.50 -2.28 -1.39
N GLN A 378 8.98 -2.98 -0.36
CA GLN A 378 10.39 -2.96 0.01
C GLN A 378 11.29 -3.55 -1.09
N LYS A 379 10.80 -4.50 -1.91
CA LYS A 379 11.54 -5.05 -3.06
C LYS A 379 11.63 -4.04 -4.21
N THR A 380 10.49 -3.49 -4.66
CA THR A 380 10.46 -2.47 -5.72
C THR A 380 11.28 -1.24 -5.33
N PHE A 381 11.22 -0.84 -4.06
CA PHE A 381 12.01 0.26 -3.54
C PHE A 381 13.52 -0.05 -3.51
N LYS A 382 13.93 -1.26 -3.11
CA LYS A 382 15.33 -1.70 -3.21
C LYS A 382 15.83 -1.70 -4.66
N ALA A 383 15.01 -2.10 -5.62
CA ALA A 383 15.37 -2.07 -7.05
C ALA A 383 15.61 -0.64 -7.54
N ARG A 384 14.65 0.27 -7.35
CA ARG A 384 14.80 1.70 -7.72
C ARG A 384 16.00 2.37 -7.04
N VAL A 385 16.22 2.09 -5.75
CA VAL A 385 17.40 2.60 -5.00
C VAL A 385 18.72 2.02 -5.54
N HIS A 386 18.73 0.78 -6.01
CA HIS A 386 19.91 0.19 -6.64
C HIS A 386 20.25 0.87 -7.96
N VAL A 387 19.25 1.14 -8.82
CA VAL A 387 19.43 1.91 -10.07
C VAL A 387 19.99 3.31 -9.80
N ILE A 388 19.47 4.01 -8.78
CA ILE A 388 20.02 5.31 -8.36
C ILE A 388 21.48 5.17 -7.88
N GLY A 389 21.83 4.08 -7.19
CA GLY A 389 23.21 3.79 -6.76
C GLY A 389 24.17 3.53 -7.93
N VAL A 390 23.72 2.79 -8.96
CA VAL A 390 24.48 2.59 -10.21
C VAL A 390 24.71 3.93 -10.90
N TYR A 391 23.65 4.74 -11.07
CA TYR A 391 23.74 6.08 -11.65
C TYR A 391 24.72 6.97 -10.88
N HIS A 392 24.67 6.96 -9.54
CA HIS A 392 25.59 7.75 -8.71
C HIS A 392 27.05 7.32 -8.87
N THR A 393 27.31 6.03 -9.05
CA THR A 393 28.68 5.51 -9.25
C THR A 393 29.23 5.95 -10.61
N LEU A 394 28.49 5.70 -11.69
CA LEU A 394 28.83 6.18 -13.05
C LEU A 394 28.99 7.71 -13.08
N ALA A 395 28.15 8.43 -12.32
CA ALA A 395 28.22 9.88 -12.19
C ALA A 395 29.50 10.36 -11.47
N GLN A 396 30.03 9.62 -10.51
CA GLN A 396 31.31 9.92 -9.87
C GLN A 396 32.50 9.62 -10.80
N ASP A 397 32.47 8.49 -11.51
CA ASP A 397 33.55 8.08 -12.43
C ASP A 397 33.68 9.05 -13.62
N ALA A 398 32.55 9.44 -14.23
CA ALA A 398 32.53 10.46 -15.28
C ALA A 398 33.11 11.81 -14.79
N LYS A 399 32.79 12.22 -13.56
CA LYS A 399 33.32 13.44 -12.92
C LYS A 399 34.83 13.35 -12.67
N ALA A 400 35.33 12.19 -12.25
CA ALA A 400 36.76 11.95 -12.07
C ALA A 400 37.51 12.01 -13.41
N SER A 401 36.99 11.35 -14.45
CA SER A 401 37.57 11.37 -15.79
C SER A 401 37.60 12.78 -16.40
N GLN A 402 36.51 13.53 -16.31
CA GLN A 402 36.44 14.92 -16.77
C GLN A 402 37.39 15.87 -15.99
N SER A 403 37.57 15.65 -14.69
CA SER A 403 38.56 16.39 -13.86
C SER A 403 40.00 16.11 -14.31
N SER A 404 40.30 14.88 -14.73
CA SER A 404 41.59 14.52 -15.33
C SER A 404 41.82 15.25 -16.65
N LEU A 405 40.86 15.14 -17.59
CA LEU A 405 40.95 15.79 -18.91
C LEU A 405 41.08 17.31 -18.83
N THR A 406 40.31 17.97 -17.96
CA THR A 406 40.42 19.43 -17.75
C THR A 406 41.75 19.84 -17.11
N THR A 407 42.36 18.97 -16.30
CA THR A 407 43.71 19.19 -15.76
C THR A 407 44.77 19.06 -16.85
N MET A 408 44.68 18.02 -17.70
CA MET A 408 45.57 17.83 -18.85
C MET A 408 45.47 18.98 -19.87
N ALA A 409 44.25 19.39 -20.24
CA ALA A 409 44.03 20.52 -21.15
C ALA A 409 44.65 21.82 -20.63
N ARG A 410 44.50 22.11 -19.33
CA ARG A 410 45.14 23.28 -18.69
C ARG A 410 46.67 23.24 -18.71
N GLN A 411 47.27 22.05 -18.74
CA GLN A 411 48.73 21.89 -18.86
C GLN A 411 49.17 22.07 -20.32
N ALA A 412 48.46 21.47 -21.28
CA ALA A 412 48.78 21.54 -22.71
C ALA A 412 48.76 22.98 -23.29
N VAL A 413 47.83 23.83 -22.82
CA VAL A 413 47.70 25.24 -23.26
C VAL A 413 48.92 26.12 -22.89
N THR A 414 49.90 25.62 -22.13
CA THR A 414 51.04 26.44 -21.67
C THR A 414 52.25 26.49 -22.61
N SER A 415 52.30 25.71 -23.70
CA SER A 415 53.54 25.52 -24.47
C SER A 415 53.54 25.81 -25.98
N ALA A 416 52.41 25.97 -26.68
CA ALA A 416 52.41 26.30 -28.12
C ALA A 416 51.15 27.04 -28.61
N ASP A 417 51.33 27.87 -29.64
CA ASP A 417 50.33 28.41 -30.59
C ASP A 417 49.25 29.41 -30.15
N VAL A 418 49.70 30.60 -29.73
CA VAL A 418 48.91 31.84 -29.50
C VAL A 418 48.30 32.46 -30.80
N LEU A 419 48.28 31.73 -31.93
CA LEU A 419 47.91 32.28 -33.25
C LEU A 419 46.71 31.62 -33.95
N ASP A 420 46.25 30.44 -33.51
CA ASP A 420 44.93 29.89 -33.91
C ASP A 420 43.80 30.34 -32.93
N GLU A 421 44.21 31.00 -31.85
CA GLU A 421 43.43 31.49 -30.70
C GLU A 421 42.08 32.12 -31.07
N VAL A 422 42.01 32.95 -32.11
CA VAL A 422 40.85 33.81 -32.40
C VAL A 422 39.65 33.05 -33.00
N ARG A 423 39.86 31.86 -33.59
CA ARG A 423 38.76 30.96 -33.98
C ARG A 423 38.49 29.88 -32.94
N HIS A 424 39.46 29.59 -32.07
CA HIS A 424 39.25 28.72 -30.92
C HIS A 424 38.41 29.41 -29.83
N GLU A 425 38.64 30.69 -29.53
CA GLU A 425 37.94 31.50 -28.53
C GLU A 425 36.41 31.33 -28.52
N SER A 426 35.72 31.39 -29.67
CA SER A 426 34.25 31.25 -29.69
C SER A 426 33.79 29.81 -29.40
N THR A 427 34.56 28.81 -29.84
CA THR A 427 34.26 27.39 -29.64
C THR A 427 34.57 26.99 -28.20
N LEU A 428 35.70 27.47 -27.67
CA LEU A 428 36.12 27.31 -26.27
C LEU A 428 35.12 28.00 -25.34
N SER A 429 34.71 29.24 -25.64
CA SER A 429 33.67 29.97 -24.90
C SER A 429 32.35 29.20 -24.87
N PHE A 430 31.89 28.69 -26.01
CA PHE A 430 30.68 27.86 -26.08
C PHE A 430 30.82 26.56 -25.28
N LEU A 431 31.97 25.87 -25.37
CA LEU A 431 32.24 24.65 -24.60
C LEU A 431 32.32 24.93 -23.08
N LEU A 432 32.88 26.06 -22.67
CA LEU A 432 32.94 26.49 -21.26
C LEU A 432 31.57 26.89 -20.71
N ASP A 433 30.69 27.48 -21.52
CA ASP A 433 29.32 27.82 -21.12
C ASP A 433 28.41 26.58 -21.11
N LEU A 434 28.63 25.63 -22.03
CA LEU A 434 28.00 24.31 -22.01
C LEU A 434 28.48 23.47 -20.80
N ASP A 435 29.75 23.51 -20.46
CA ASP A 435 30.29 22.90 -19.23
C ASP A 435 29.67 23.54 -17.97
N ARG A 436 29.60 24.87 -17.89
CA ARG A 436 28.92 25.58 -16.79
C ARG A 436 27.45 25.20 -16.64
N THR A 437 26.69 25.19 -17.74
CA THR A 437 25.26 24.85 -17.71
C THR A 437 25.05 23.37 -17.38
N TRP A 438 25.93 22.49 -17.84
CA TRP A 438 25.97 21.09 -17.41
C TRP A 438 26.24 20.94 -15.90
N TRP A 439 27.23 21.64 -15.34
CA TRP A 439 27.50 21.61 -13.89
C TRP A 439 26.32 22.14 -13.07
N ALA A 440 25.66 23.22 -13.50
CA ALA A 440 24.48 23.75 -12.82
C ALA A 440 23.29 22.78 -12.86
N LEU A 441 23.03 22.14 -14.01
CA LEU A 441 22.01 21.10 -14.12
C LEU A 441 22.34 19.88 -13.24
N ARG A 442 23.62 19.50 -13.19
CA ARG A 442 24.11 18.38 -12.39
C ARG A 442 24.01 18.66 -10.89
N GLU A 443 24.29 19.88 -10.43
CA GLU A 443 24.08 20.27 -9.02
C GLU A 443 22.62 20.08 -8.58
N HIS A 444 21.66 20.41 -9.45
CA HIS A 444 20.24 20.14 -9.19
C HIS A 444 19.90 18.64 -9.19
N LEU A 445 20.47 17.84 -10.09
CA LEU A 445 20.29 16.39 -10.12
C LEU A 445 20.93 15.70 -8.90
N ASP A 446 22.15 16.05 -8.54
CA ASP A 446 22.85 15.55 -7.35
C ASP A 446 22.05 15.92 -6.08
N SER A 447 21.52 17.14 -5.97
CA SER A 447 20.64 17.56 -4.86
C SER A 447 19.31 16.78 -4.81
N TYR A 448 18.73 16.44 -5.96
CA TYR A 448 17.54 15.60 -6.04
C TYR A 448 17.82 14.15 -5.63
N ILE A 449 18.95 13.59 -6.08
CA ILE A 449 19.41 12.24 -5.71
C ILE A 449 19.72 12.16 -4.20
N GLU A 450 20.35 13.19 -3.63
CA GLU A 450 20.62 13.26 -2.19
C GLU A 450 19.31 13.29 -1.38
N LYS A 451 18.36 14.17 -1.74
CA LYS A 451 17.05 14.27 -1.07
C LYS A 451 16.21 13.01 -1.21
N THR A 452 16.21 12.36 -2.37
CA THR A 452 15.54 11.06 -2.54
C THR A 452 16.25 9.94 -1.76
N GLY A 453 17.57 10.03 -1.58
CA GLY A 453 18.36 9.19 -0.67
C GLY A 453 18.03 9.42 0.82
N GLU A 454 17.77 10.65 1.24
CA GLU A 454 17.26 10.98 2.59
C GLU A 454 15.84 10.45 2.80
N GLN A 455 14.95 10.69 1.83
CA GLN A 455 13.58 10.16 1.84
C GLN A 455 13.58 8.62 1.88
N THR A 456 14.53 7.98 1.18
CA THR A 456 14.78 6.53 1.22
C THR A 456 15.17 6.04 2.62
N LYS A 457 16.09 6.74 3.29
CA LYS A 457 16.47 6.44 4.68
C LYS A 457 15.28 6.63 5.62
N ALA A 458 14.49 7.69 5.44
CA ALA A 458 13.29 7.95 6.22
C ALA A 458 12.23 6.86 6.06
N TYR A 459 11.89 6.46 4.83
CA TYR A 459 10.95 5.33 4.59
C TYR A 459 11.47 4.03 5.18
N LYS A 460 12.76 3.70 4.99
CA LYS A 460 13.36 2.50 5.60
C LYS A 460 13.25 2.52 7.13
N SER A 461 13.53 3.65 7.77
CA SER A 461 13.36 3.83 9.22
C SER A 461 11.91 3.69 9.65
N SER A 462 10.96 4.29 8.92
CA SER A 462 9.52 4.15 9.18
C SER A 462 9.03 2.71 9.05
N PHE A 463 9.51 1.95 8.04
CA PHE A 463 9.17 0.54 7.89
C PHE A 463 9.80 -0.33 8.97
N MET A 464 11.05 -0.08 9.37
CA MET A 464 11.64 -0.75 10.53
C MET A 464 10.89 -0.44 11.84
N LEU A 465 10.40 0.79 12.00
CA LEU A 465 9.58 1.17 13.15
C LEU A 465 8.24 0.42 13.13
N LEU A 466 7.57 0.36 11.96
CA LEU A 466 6.32 -0.38 11.78
C LEU A 466 6.49 -1.87 12.07
N ASP A 467 7.54 -2.49 11.51
CA ASP A 467 7.90 -3.89 11.71
C ASP A 467 8.13 -4.18 13.21
N SER A 468 8.96 -3.36 13.88
CA SER A 468 9.20 -3.47 15.32
C SER A 468 7.94 -3.30 16.17
N TYR A 469 7.02 -2.42 15.77
CA TYR A 469 5.73 -2.22 16.44
C TYR A 469 4.84 -3.45 16.27
N THR A 470 4.80 -4.05 15.08
CA THR A 470 4.05 -5.29 14.85
C THR A 470 4.64 -6.49 15.57
N ALA A 471 5.97 -6.65 15.58
CA ALA A 471 6.66 -7.74 16.28
C ALA A 471 6.44 -7.66 17.80
N ALA A 472 6.60 -6.47 18.40
CA ALA A 472 6.36 -6.26 19.83
C ALA A 472 4.89 -6.54 20.22
N PHE A 473 3.93 -6.24 19.34
CA PHE A 473 2.52 -6.56 19.58
C PHE A 473 2.27 -8.08 19.62
N PHE A 474 2.93 -8.86 18.77
CA PHE A 474 2.84 -10.32 18.80
C PHE A 474 3.52 -10.94 20.03
N ASP A 475 4.71 -10.48 20.43
CA ASP A 475 5.42 -11.01 21.61
C ASP A 475 4.62 -10.80 22.91
N VAL A 476 4.02 -9.62 23.11
CA VAL A 476 3.19 -9.33 24.30
C VAL A 476 1.97 -10.25 24.35
N CYS A 477 1.29 -10.49 23.22
CA CYS A 477 0.18 -11.45 23.16
C CYS A 477 0.63 -12.89 23.43
N CYS A 478 1.79 -13.32 22.92
CA CYS A 478 2.31 -14.67 23.13
C CYS A 478 2.70 -14.91 24.60
N CYS A 479 3.36 -13.93 25.24
CA CYS A 479 3.69 -14.01 26.68
C CYS A 479 2.45 -14.10 27.56
N CYS A 480 1.41 -13.30 27.32
CA CYS A 480 0.16 -13.40 28.08
C CYS A 480 -0.50 -14.78 27.95
N TRP A 481 -0.53 -15.37 26.74
CA TRP A 481 -1.17 -16.66 26.53
C TRP A 481 -0.38 -17.83 27.15
N CYS A 482 0.95 -17.78 27.10
CA CYS A 482 1.82 -18.74 27.81
C CYS A 482 1.70 -18.62 29.34
N CYS A 483 1.64 -17.41 29.90
CA CYS A 483 1.43 -17.23 31.35
C CYS A 483 0.09 -17.81 31.82
N TYR A 484 -0.99 -17.64 31.04
CA TYR A 484 -2.31 -18.18 31.41
C TYR A 484 -2.32 -19.71 31.48
N TYR A 485 -1.63 -20.40 30.56
CA TYR A 485 -1.51 -21.86 30.61
C TYR A 485 -0.50 -22.38 31.65
N CYS A 486 0.62 -21.68 31.88
CA CYS A 486 1.59 -22.09 32.91
C CYS A 486 1.06 -21.92 34.34
N CYS A 487 0.28 -20.88 34.63
CA CYS A 487 -0.30 -20.69 35.97
C CYS A 487 -1.36 -21.74 36.32
N CYS A 488 -2.16 -22.20 35.35
CA CYS A 488 -3.16 -23.26 35.59
C CYS A 488 -2.55 -24.64 35.88
N PHE A 489 -1.31 -24.90 35.46
CA PHE A 489 -0.66 -26.21 35.66
C PHE A 489 0.06 -26.37 37.02
N ILE A 490 0.20 -25.29 37.79
CA ILE A 490 0.92 -25.28 39.09
C ILE A 490 -0.03 -25.45 40.30
N VAL A 491 -1.35 -25.39 40.09
CA VAL A 491 -2.38 -25.54 41.15
C VAL A 491 -2.98 -26.95 41.21
N VAL A 492 -2.46 -27.92 40.43
CA VAL A 492 -2.92 -29.32 40.42
C VAL A 492 -1.74 -30.31 40.48
N VAL A 493 -0.94 -30.21 41.56
CA VAL A 493 -0.07 -31.29 42.09
C VAL A 493 -0.10 -31.25 43.62
#